data_AF-A0A7L2BW60-F1
#
_entry.id   AF-A0A7L2BW60-F1
#
_cell.length_a   1.000
_cell.length_b   1.000
_cell.length_c   1.000
_cell.angle_alpha   90.00
_cell.angle_beta   90.00
_cell.angle_gamma   90.00
#
_symmetry.space_group_name_H-M   'P 1'
#
loop_
_entity.id
_entity.type
_entity.pdbx_description
1 polymer ?
#
loop_
_entity_poly.entity_id
_entity_poly.type
_entity_poly.pdbx_seq_one_letter_code
_entity_poly.pdbx_strand_id
1 'polypeptide(L)'
;RHACVPVDFEEVRVNSEAPEDDVQNAITAIRRNGVALKGNIETNHNLPPSHKSRNNLIRTSLDLYANVIHCRSLPGVETRHRDIDILIVRENTEGEYSSLEHEVSPKTPQNILKHPKNIQNHKNPHSKPPKSTQNQPKTSPKTAATSSGDGLFLQCCQEVAAEYPEITFRSMIVDNTTMQLVSRPQQFDVMVMPNLYGNIVNNVCAGLVGGPGLVPGANYGHDYAVFETVS
;
A
#
# COMPACT_ATOMS: atom_id res chain seq x y z
N ARG A 1 10.25 27.87 -10.78
CA ARG A 1 9.35 26.71 -10.98
C ARG A 1 9.60 26.15 -12.38
N HIS A 2 10.14 24.94 -12.54
CA HIS A 2 10.49 24.39 -13.86
C HIS A 2 9.26 23.83 -14.62
N ALA A 3 8.38 23.11 -13.92
CA ALA A 3 7.21 22.46 -14.51
C ALA A 3 5.90 23.26 -14.40
N CYS A 4 5.92 24.48 -13.86
CA CYS A 4 4.75 25.36 -13.70
C CYS A 4 3.52 24.71 -13.04
N VAL A 5 3.73 23.72 -12.16
CA VAL A 5 2.66 23.05 -11.42
C VAL A 5 2.03 24.09 -10.45
N PRO A 6 0.69 24.22 -10.42
CA PRO A 6 -0.02 25.16 -9.56
C PRO A 6 -0.11 24.62 -8.13
N VAL A 7 1.04 24.37 -7.50
CA VAL A 7 1.17 23.88 -6.13
C VAL A 7 2.14 24.77 -5.36
N ASP A 8 1.69 25.21 -4.19
CA ASP A 8 2.48 25.93 -3.21
C ASP A 8 2.71 25.02 -2.00
N PHE A 9 3.97 24.84 -1.59
CA PHE A 9 4.31 23.98 -0.46
C PHE A 9 4.29 24.77 0.85
N GLU A 10 3.52 24.28 1.81
CA GLU A 10 3.66 24.63 3.22
C GLU A 10 4.61 23.61 3.88
N GLU A 11 5.78 24.07 4.29
CA GLU A 11 6.79 23.20 4.90
C GLU A 11 6.59 23.09 6.41
N VAL A 12 6.44 21.85 6.91
CA VAL A 12 6.49 21.53 8.33
C VAL A 12 7.66 20.58 8.58
N ARG A 13 8.53 20.93 9.54
CA ARG A 13 9.74 20.15 9.84
C ARG A 13 9.48 19.17 10.97
N VAL A 14 9.69 17.89 10.71
CA VAL A 14 9.64 16.81 11.70
C VAL A 14 10.82 15.88 11.45
N ASN A 15 11.73 15.76 12.41
CA ASN A 15 12.86 14.81 12.37
C ASN A 15 12.63 13.65 13.36
N SER A 16 13.67 12.90 13.73
CA SER A 16 13.59 11.78 14.69
C SER A 16 13.62 12.20 16.16
N GLU A 17 14.00 13.44 16.46
CA GLU A 17 14.17 13.99 17.82
C GLU A 17 13.12 15.06 18.18
N ALA A 18 12.43 15.60 17.18
CA ALA A 18 11.37 16.61 17.29
C ALA A 18 10.35 16.26 18.41
N PRO A 19 9.92 17.22 19.23
CA PRO A 19 8.86 17.02 20.22
C PRO A 19 7.56 16.50 19.58
N GLU A 20 6.70 15.87 20.38
CA GLU A 20 5.38 15.43 19.91
C GLU A 20 4.53 16.60 19.36
N ASP A 21 4.72 17.81 19.90
CA ASP A 21 4.08 19.03 19.41
C ASP A 21 4.37 19.31 17.92
N ASP A 22 5.59 19.02 17.45
CA ASP A 22 5.95 19.20 16.03
C ASP A 22 5.23 18.20 15.13
N VAL A 23 5.06 16.96 15.61
CA VAL A 23 4.27 15.93 14.90
C VAL A 23 2.81 16.36 14.86
N GLN A 24 2.27 16.91 15.96
CA GLN A 24 0.91 17.40 16.04
C GLN A 24 0.66 18.61 15.13
N ASN A 25 1.66 19.49 14.99
CA ASN A 25 1.64 20.59 14.02
C ASN A 25 1.55 20.08 12.59
N ALA A 26 2.34 19.05 12.24
CA ALA A 26 2.27 18.42 10.92
C ALA A 26 0.89 17.79 10.67
N ILE A 27 0.34 17.06 11.63
CA ILE A 27 -1.02 16.48 11.55
C ILE A 27 -2.05 17.59 11.32
N THR A 28 -1.94 18.70 12.04
CA THR A 28 -2.86 19.84 11.92
C THR A 28 -2.77 20.51 10.54
N ALA A 29 -1.56 20.67 10.00
CA ALA A 29 -1.36 21.17 8.65
C ALA A 29 -1.98 20.23 7.60
N ILE A 30 -1.82 18.92 7.75
CA ILE A 30 -2.44 17.93 6.86
C ILE A 30 -3.96 18.01 6.95
N ARG A 31 -4.53 18.12 8.15
CA ARG A 31 -5.98 18.29 8.33
C ARG A 31 -6.53 19.53 7.65
N ARG A 32 -5.76 20.63 7.65
CA ARG A 32 -6.14 21.88 6.98
C ARG A 32 -6.05 21.77 5.46
N ASN A 33 -5.02 21.12 4.94
CA ASN A 33 -4.69 21.13 3.51
C ASN A 33 -5.25 19.92 2.74
N GLY A 34 -5.65 18.86 3.43
CA GLY A 34 -6.15 17.61 2.85
C GLY A 34 -5.07 16.67 2.28
N VAL A 35 -3.95 17.23 1.83
CA VAL A 35 -2.88 16.49 1.14
C VAL A 35 -1.51 16.83 1.72
N ALA A 36 -0.60 15.84 1.79
CA ALA A 36 0.81 16.09 2.05
C ALA A 36 1.75 15.18 1.25
N LEU A 37 2.98 15.66 1.09
CA LEU A 37 4.13 14.92 0.59
C LEU A 37 5.16 14.90 1.71
N LYS A 38 5.61 13.70 2.11
CA LYS A 38 6.60 13.55 3.18
C LYS A 38 7.79 12.69 2.76
N GLY A 39 8.96 13.00 3.33
CA GLY A 39 10.08 12.06 3.40
C GLY A 39 9.88 11.03 4.52
N ASN A 40 10.79 10.07 4.65
CA ASN A 40 10.77 9.14 5.77
C ASN A 40 11.28 9.82 7.04
N ILE A 41 10.56 9.66 8.15
CA ILE A 41 10.98 10.12 9.47
C ILE A 41 11.60 8.92 10.19
N GLU A 42 12.89 8.97 10.48
CA GLU A 42 13.59 7.87 11.15
C GLU A 42 12.96 7.57 12.52
N THR A 43 12.76 6.28 12.79
CA THR A 43 12.30 5.80 14.10
C THR A 43 13.49 5.24 14.85
N ASN A 44 13.87 5.87 15.97
CA ASN A 44 14.96 5.37 16.80
C ASN A 44 14.46 4.22 17.68
N HIS A 45 14.87 2.99 17.33
CA HIS A 45 14.48 1.76 18.03
C HIS A 45 15.22 1.55 19.37
N ASN A 46 16.20 2.38 19.71
CA ASN A 46 16.88 2.33 21.01
C ASN A 46 16.14 3.10 22.11
N LEU A 47 15.10 3.87 21.74
CA LEU A 47 14.25 4.59 22.69
C LEU A 47 13.26 3.63 23.39
N PRO A 48 12.73 4.00 24.57
CA PRO A 48 11.78 3.17 25.29
C PRO A 48 10.54 2.81 24.44
N PRO A 49 9.87 1.68 24.70
CA PRO A 49 8.66 1.26 23.96
C PRO A 49 7.51 2.28 23.97
N SER A 50 7.51 3.23 24.92
CA SER A 50 6.57 4.36 24.95
C SER A 50 6.77 5.35 23.79
N HIS A 51 7.97 5.40 23.20
CA HIS A 51 8.27 6.26 22.06
C HIS A 51 7.73 5.63 20.77
N LYS A 52 6.56 6.10 20.35
CA LYS A 52 5.89 5.63 19.13
C LYS A 52 6.61 6.12 17.87
N SER A 53 6.53 5.34 16.80
CA SER A 53 6.96 5.80 15.48
C SER A 53 6.12 6.99 15.02
N ARG A 54 6.80 8.07 14.61
CA ARG A 54 6.16 9.30 14.15
C ARG A 54 5.39 9.09 12.84
N ASN A 55 5.89 8.23 11.95
CA ASN A 55 5.16 7.83 10.75
C ASN A 55 3.84 7.13 11.14
N ASN A 56 3.89 6.23 12.12
CA ASN A 56 2.69 5.53 12.60
C ASN A 56 1.70 6.49 13.26
N LEU A 57 2.18 7.46 14.05
CA LEU A 57 1.34 8.51 14.64
C LEU A 57 0.60 9.31 13.57
N ILE A 58 1.28 9.72 12.49
CA ILE A 58 0.63 10.45 11.39
C ILE A 58 -0.43 9.57 10.71
N ARG A 59 -0.10 8.30 10.40
CA ARG A 59 -1.02 7.36 9.73
C ARG A 59 -2.28 7.11 10.55
N THR A 60 -2.11 6.80 11.84
CA THR A 60 -3.23 6.50 12.74
C THR A 60 -4.04 7.74 13.12
N SER A 61 -3.41 8.89 13.36
CA SER A 61 -4.12 10.12 13.76
C SER A 61 -4.95 10.76 12.64
N LEU A 62 -4.62 10.43 11.38
CA LEU A 62 -5.33 10.88 10.19
C LEU A 62 -6.21 9.77 9.58
N ASP A 63 -6.30 8.61 10.23
CA ASP A 63 -7.06 7.46 9.74
C ASP A 63 -6.72 7.09 8.28
N LEU A 64 -5.42 7.05 7.96
CA LEU A 64 -4.91 6.70 6.63
C LEU A 64 -4.87 5.18 6.46
N TYR A 65 -6.04 4.55 6.47
CA TYR A 65 -6.22 3.10 6.54
C TYR A 65 -5.70 2.31 5.34
N ALA A 66 -5.54 2.94 4.16
CA ALA A 66 -5.09 2.25 2.94
C ALA A 66 -3.71 2.73 2.49
N ASN A 67 -2.69 1.88 2.63
CA ASN A 67 -1.40 2.07 2.00
C ASN A 67 -1.40 1.41 0.62
N VAL A 68 -1.12 2.18 -0.44
CA VAL A 68 -1.13 1.72 -1.83
C VAL A 68 0.23 1.91 -2.44
N ILE A 69 0.76 0.83 -3.02
CA ILE A 69 2.09 0.78 -3.65
C ILE A 69 1.97 0.15 -5.03
N HIS A 70 2.54 0.80 -6.04
CA HIS A 70 2.55 0.29 -7.41
C HIS A 70 3.97 -0.13 -7.81
N CYS A 71 4.23 -1.43 -7.80
CA CYS A 71 5.50 -2.01 -8.22
C CYS A 71 5.46 -2.35 -9.70
N ARG A 72 6.13 -1.55 -10.52
CA ARG A 72 6.21 -1.75 -11.96
C ARG A 72 7.66 -1.84 -12.45
N SER A 73 7.95 -2.81 -13.31
CA SER A 73 9.24 -2.87 -14.01
C SER A 73 9.42 -1.61 -14.87
N LEU A 74 10.50 -0.87 -14.61
CA LEU A 74 10.81 0.37 -15.34
C LEU A 74 11.70 0.09 -16.56
N PRO A 75 11.38 0.64 -17.75
CA PRO A 75 12.29 0.59 -18.88
C PRO A 75 13.62 1.26 -18.53
N GLY A 76 14.73 0.53 -18.66
CA GLY A 76 16.08 1.03 -18.37
C GLY A 76 16.62 0.67 -16.98
N VAL A 77 15.81 0.08 -16.10
CA VAL A 77 16.28 -0.50 -14.84
C VAL A 77 16.39 -2.02 -15.01
N GLU A 78 17.61 -2.54 -14.99
CA GLU A 78 17.84 -3.98 -15.15
C GLU A 78 17.70 -4.74 -13.83
N THR A 79 16.79 -5.71 -13.81
CA THR A 79 16.46 -6.57 -12.66
C THR A 79 16.36 -8.04 -13.08
N ARG A 80 16.33 -8.95 -12.10
CA ARG A 80 16.20 -10.41 -12.35
C ARG A 80 14.89 -10.78 -13.05
N HIS A 81 13.80 -10.09 -12.70
CA HIS A 81 12.48 -10.30 -13.29
C HIS A 81 12.08 -9.10 -14.14
N ARG A 82 11.24 -9.34 -15.15
CA ARG A 82 10.71 -8.34 -16.07
C ARG A 82 9.18 -8.41 -16.12
N ASP A 83 8.56 -7.40 -16.72
CA ASP A 83 7.12 -7.31 -16.93
C ASP A 83 6.30 -7.46 -15.63
N ILE A 84 6.82 -6.90 -14.53
CA ILE A 84 6.11 -6.80 -13.26
C ILE A 84 5.20 -5.58 -13.32
N ASP A 85 3.93 -5.77 -12.97
CA ASP A 85 2.91 -4.75 -12.80
C ASP A 85 1.98 -5.20 -11.66
N ILE A 86 2.38 -4.91 -10.42
CA ILE A 86 1.68 -5.37 -9.21
C ILE A 86 1.27 -4.16 -8.39
N LEU A 87 0.00 -4.13 -8.01
CA LEU A 87 -0.57 -3.14 -7.13
C LEU A 87 -0.85 -3.75 -5.76
N ILE A 88 -0.24 -3.20 -4.73
CA ILE A 88 -0.37 -3.69 -3.37
C ILE A 88 -1.20 -2.69 -2.58
N VAL A 89 -2.23 -3.21 -1.90
CA VAL A 89 -3.09 -2.46 -0.99
C VAL A 89 -2.96 -3.10 0.39
N ARG A 90 -2.37 -2.35 1.31
CA ARG A 90 -2.05 -2.77 2.67
C ARG A 90 -2.94 -2.02 3.65
N GLU A 91 -3.46 -2.75 4.63
CA GLU A 91 -4.05 -2.18 5.85
C GLU A 91 -2.97 -1.43 6.65
N ASN A 92 -3.24 -0.20 7.08
CA ASN A 92 -2.21 0.74 7.52
C ASN A 92 -2.49 1.42 8.88
N THR A 93 -3.53 1.00 9.58
CA THR A 93 -4.01 1.60 10.84
C THR A 93 -4.11 0.61 12.00
N GLU A 94 -4.27 -0.69 11.73
CA GLU A 94 -4.48 -1.75 12.73
C GLU A 94 -3.39 -2.83 12.65
N GLY A 95 -3.60 -3.96 13.34
CA GLY A 95 -2.68 -5.10 13.37
C GLY A 95 -1.48 -4.91 14.29
N GLU A 96 -0.40 -5.64 14.00
CA GLU A 96 0.78 -5.80 14.85
C GLU A 96 1.55 -4.49 15.09
N TYR A 97 1.30 -3.46 14.27
CA TYR A 97 1.86 -2.12 14.42
C TYR A 97 1.05 -1.20 15.34
N SER A 98 -0.15 -1.61 15.77
CA SER A 98 -0.98 -0.83 16.69
C SER A 98 -0.52 -0.92 18.17
N SER A 99 0.49 -1.75 18.45
CA SER A 99 1.03 -2.02 19.81
C SER A 99 -0.03 -2.50 20.82
N LEU A 100 -1.22 -2.83 20.36
CA LEU A 100 -2.36 -3.31 21.14
C LEU A 100 -2.85 -4.60 20.49
N GLU A 101 -2.86 -5.69 21.25
CA GLU A 101 -3.46 -6.98 20.86
C GLU A 101 -5.00 -6.86 20.84
N HIS A 102 -5.57 -6.02 19.98
CA HIS A 102 -7.02 -5.90 19.82
C HIS A 102 -7.49 -6.59 18.54
N GLU A 103 -8.65 -7.25 18.66
CA GLU A 103 -9.43 -7.80 17.55
C GLU A 103 -9.48 -6.82 16.37
N VAL A 104 -9.15 -7.33 15.17
CA VAL A 104 -9.32 -6.61 13.91
C VAL A 104 -10.76 -6.12 13.81
N SER A 105 -10.95 -4.80 13.69
CA SER A 105 -12.29 -4.25 13.54
C SER A 105 -12.85 -4.62 12.17
N PRO A 106 -14.09 -5.15 12.05
CA PRO A 106 -14.67 -5.53 10.76
C PRO A 106 -14.83 -4.36 9.78
N LYS A 107 -14.66 -3.11 10.22
CA LYS A 107 -14.79 -1.91 9.38
C LYS A 107 -13.58 -1.67 8.46
N THR A 108 -12.39 -2.07 8.88
CA THR A 108 -11.13 -1.66 8.26
C THR A 108 -10.83 -2.41 6.95
N PRO A 109 -11.00 -3.74 6.89
CA PRO A 109 -10.95 -4.45 5.61
C PRO A 109 -12.03 -3.93 4.64
N GLN A 110 -13.25 -3.67 5.12
CA GLN A 110 -14.33 -3.16 4.29
C GLN A 110 -14.00 -1.79 3.67
N ASN A 111 -13.41 -0.86 4.42
CA ASN A 111 -13.02 0.44 3.88
C ASN A 111 -11.94 0.30 2.79
N ILE A 112 -10.94 -0.55 3.02
CA ILE A 112 -9.89 -0.84 2.01
C ILE A 112 -10.49 -1.48 0.75
N LEU A 113 -11.42 -2.43 0.94
CA LEU A 113 -12.03 -3.23 -0.11
C LEU A 113 -13.22 -2.55 -0.81
N LYS A 114 -13.80 -1.46 -0.28
CA LYS A 114 -14.90 -0.69 -0.90
C LYS A 114 -14.43 0.42 -1.85
N HIS A 115 -13.16 0.81 -1.78
CA HIS A 115 -12.55 1.78 -2.69
C HIS A 115 -11.87 1.26 -3.99
N PRO A 116 -11.88 -0.04 -4.38
CA PRO A 116 -11.14 -0.52 -5.54
C PRO A 116 -11.73 -0.03 -6.88
N LYS A 117 -12.96 0.52 -6.92
CA LYS A 117 -13.50 1.15 -8.15
C LYS A 117 -12.61 2.28 -8.69
N ASN A 118 -11.88 3.00 -7.82
CA ASN A 118 -10.94 4.04 -8.25
C ASN A 118 -9.55 3.49 -8.61
N ILE A 119 -9.20 2.33 -8.06
CA ILE A 119 -7.90 1.69 -8.23
C ILE A 119 -7.83 0.94 -9.56
N GLN A 120 -8.95 0.38 -10.03
CA GLN A 120 -9.03 -0.41 -11.28
C GLN A 120 -9.01 0.40 -12.58
N ASN A 121 -9.25 1.72 -12.52
CA ASN A 121 -9.15 2.58 -13.70
C ASN A 121 -7.69 2.87 -14.12
N HIS A 122 -6.69 2.38 -13.38
CA HIS A 122 -5.29 2.36 -13.81
C HIS A 122 -5.00 1.22 -14.81
N LYS A 123 -5.87 1.03 -15.83
CA LYS A 123 -5.48 0.28 -17.02
C LYS A 123 -4.56 1.15 -17.85
N ASN A 124 -3.30 0.76 -17.91
CA ASN A 124 -2.28 1.34 -18.75
C ASN A 124 -2.74 1.39 -20.23
N PRO A 125 -2.87 2.56 -20.88
CA PRO A 125 -3.20 2.62 -22.31
C PRO A 125 -2.09 2.07 -23.22
N HIS A 126 -0.91 1.75 -22.66
CA HIS A 126 0.25 1.24 -23.37
C HIS A 126 0.57 -0.24 -23.11
N SER A 127 -0.27 -0.97 -22.37
CA SER A 127 -0.09 -2.43 -22.28
C SER A 127 -0.45 -3.05 -23.63
N LYS A 128 0.58 -3.47 -24.37
CA LYS A 128 0.36 -4.25 -25.59
C LYS A 128 -0.40 -5.52 -25.18
N PRO A 129 -1.53 -5.85 -25.83
CA PRO A 129 -2.20 -7.11 -25.56
C PRO A 129 -1.19 -8.24 -25.81
N PRO A 130 -1.15 -9.28 -24.95
CA PRO A 130 -0.34 -10.46 -25.22
C PRO A 130 -0.72 -10.98 -26.61
N LYS A 131 0.28 -11.13 -27.48
CA LYS A 131 0.06 -11.65 -28.83
C LYS A 131 -0.45 -13.09 -28.74
N SER A 132 -1.68 -13.26 -29.22
CA SER A 132 -2.30 -14.52 -29.67
C SER A 132 -2.28 -15.71 -28.71
N THR A 133 -3.40 -15.94 -28.04
CA THR A 133 -4.19 -17.17 -28.24
C THR A 133 -5.67 -16.77 -28.21
N GLN A 134 -6.34 -16.91 -29.37
CA GLN A 134 -7.81 -16.88 -29.42
C GLN A 134 -8.32 -17.95 -28.44
N ASN A 135 -9.23 -17.56 -27.54
CA ASN A 135 -9.89 -18.36 -26.48
C ASN A 135 -9.56 -18.05 -25.01
N GLN A 136 -8.96 -16.90 -24.69
CA GLN A 136 -8.93 -16.40 -23.30
C GLN A 136 -10.01 -15.33 -23.11
N PRO A 137 -10.93 -15.45 -22.13
CA PRO A 137 -11.86 -14.37 -21.80
C PRO A 137 -11.07 -13.13 -21.35
N LYS A 138 -11.59 -11.96 -21.71
CA LYS A 138 -11.06 -10.62 -21.38
C LYS A 138 -10.47 -10.63 -19.95
N THR A 139 -9.21 -10.19 -19.81
CA THR A 139 -8.47 -10.18 -18.54
C THR A 139 -9.29 -9.54 -17.42
N SER A 140 -9.87 -10.38 -16.58
CA SER A 140 -10.46 -9.99 -15.30
C SER A 140 -9.34 -9.52 -14.37
N PRO A 141 -9.52 -8.42 -13.63
CA PRO A 141 -8.62 -8.07 -12.55
C PRO A 141 -8.53 -9.25 -11.59
N LYS A 142 -7.32 -9.67 -11.22
CA LYS A 142 -7.11 -10.74 -10.24
C LYS A 142 -6.67 -10.12 -8.93
N THR A 143 -7.50 -10.26 -7.91
CA THR A 143 -7.17 -9.80 -6.56
C THR A 143 -6.75 -11.00 -5.71
N ALA A 144 -5.55 -10.97 -5.15
CA ALA A 144 -5.04 -11.96 -4.21
C ALA A 144 -5.12 -11.41 -2.78
N ALA A 145 -5.81 -12.12 -1.88
CA ALA A 145 -5.78 -11.85 -0.45
C ALA A 145 -4.84 -12.82 0.26
N THR A 146 -3.92 -12.29 1.06
CA THR A 146 -2.93 -13.10 1.78
C THR A 146 -3.27 -13.20 3.26
N SER A 147 -3.58 -14.41 3.74
CA SER A 147 -3.89 -14.69 5.14
C SER A 147 -2.97 -15.79 5.66
N SER A 148 -2.18 -15.46 6.66
CA SER A 148 -1.74 -16.41 7.68
C SER A 148 -2.41 -15.95 8.98
N GLY A 149 -3.14 -16.82 9.68
CA GLY A 149 -3.72 -16.52 10.99
C GLY A 149 -5.13 -15.90 11.05
N ASP A 150 -5.51 -15.01 10.11
CA ASP A 150 -6.74 -14.21 10.27
C ASP A 150 -7.90 -14.67 9.39
N GLY A 151 -8.77 -15.51 9.95
CA GLY A 151 -10.02 -15.92 9.29
C GLY A 151 -10.97 -14.74 9.02
N LEU A 152 -11.00 -13.74 9.91
CA LEU A 152 -11.87 -12.58 9.79
C LEU A 152 -11.50 -11.69 8.60
N PHE A 153 -10.21 -11.39 8.38
CA PHE A 153 -9.77 -10.59 7.24
C PHE A 153 -10.11 -11.25 5.90
N LEU A 154 -9.89 -12.58 5.82
CA LEU A 154 -10.23 -13.35 4.63
C LEU A 154 -11.75 -13.38 4.40
N GLN A 155 -12.55 -13.52 5.47
CA GLN A 155 -14.00 -13.46 5.38
C GLN A 155 -14.47 -12.10 4.86
N CYS A 156 -13.97 -10.99 5.40
CA CYS A 156 -14.31 -9.65 4.89
C CYS A 156 -13.90 -9.48 3.42
N CYS A 157 -12.73 -10.00 3.02
CA CYS A 157 -12.31 -10.04 1.62
C CYS A 157 -13.31 -10.81 0.74
N GLN A 158 -13.79 -11.96 1.21
CA GLN A 158 -14.77 -12.79 0.49
C GLN A 158 -16.14 -12.11 0.38
N GLU A 159 -16.61 -11.48 1.45
CA GLU A 159 -17.87 -10.72 1.49
C GLU A 159 -17.84 -9.59 0.46
N VAL A 160 -16.76 -8.79 0.43
CA VAL A 160 -16.65 -7.71 -0.56
C VAL A 160 -16.44 -8.28 -1.96
N ALA A 161 -15.66 -9.35 -2.15
CA ALA A 161 -15.50 -9.99 -3.45
C ALA A 161 -16.84 -10.46 -4.04
N ALA A 162 -17.82 -10.86 -3.20
CA ALA A 162 -19.16 -11.22 -3.65
C ALA A 162 -19.95 -10.04 -4.24
N GLU A 163 -19.64 -8.80 -3.84
CA GLU A 163 -20.21 -7.58 -4.42
C GLU A 163 -19.65 -7.24 -5.80
N TYR A 164 -18.52 -7.86 -6.20
CA TYR A 164 -17.80 -7.59 -7.44
C TYR A 164 -17.47 -8.88 -8.23
N PRO A 165 -18.49 -9.59 -8.75
CA PRO A 165 -18.32 -10.89 -9.42
C PRO A 165 -17.47 -10.84 -10.70
N GLU A 166 -17.26 -9.65 -11.29
CA GLU A 166 -16.39 -9.44 -12.44
C GLU A 166 -14.89 -9.51 -12.10
N ILE A 167 -14.55 -9.38 -10.81
CA ILE A 167 -13.17 -9.45 -10.31
C ILE A 167 -12.90 -10.88 -9.86
N THR A 168 -11.82 -11.48 -10.36
CA THR A 168 -11.43 -12.82 -9.89
C THR A 168 -10.76 -12.70 -8.53
N PHE A 169 -11.42 -13.19 -7.48
CA PHE A 169 -10.85 -13.30 -6.15
C PHE A 169 -10.10 -14.62 -5.95
N ARG A 170 -8.90 -14.54 -5.36
CA ARG A 170 -8.11 -15.69 -4.93
C ARG A 170 -7.50 -15.41 -3.56
N SER A 171 -7.27 -16.46 -2.78
CA SER A 171 -6.49 -16.37 -1.55
C SER A 171 -5.21 -17.19 -1.66
N MET A 172 -4.16 -16.74 -0.98
CA MET A 172 -2.86 -17.42 -0.94
C MET A 172 -2.19 -17.17 0.41
N ILE A 173 -1.63 -18.18 1.07
CA ILE A 173 -0.87 -17.97 2.32
C ILE A 173 0.39 -17.13 2.08
N VAL A 174 0.86 -16.38 3.09
CA VAL A 174 1.97 -15.40 2.91
C VAL A 174 3.27 -16.06 2.49
N ASP A 175 3.57 -17.23 3.06
CA ASP A 175 4.79 -17.98 2.77
C ASP A 175 4.83 -18.36 1.27
N ASN A 176 3.77 -18.99 0.77
CA ASN A 176 3.66 -19.32 -0.65
C ASN A 176 3.63 -18.06 -1.52
N THR A 177 3.00 -16.98 -1.06
CA THR A 177 3.00 -15.69 -1.77
C THR A 177 4.42 -15.19 -2.01
N THR A 178 5.28 -15.20 -0.98
CA THR A 178 6.68 -14.79 -1.13
C THR A 178 7.47 -15.73 -2.05
N MET A 179 7.26 -17.05 -1.97
CA MET A 179 7.87 -18.03 -2.89
C MET A 179 7.47 -17.78 -4.35
N GLN A 180 6.19 -17.48 -4.58
CA GLN A 180 5.66 -17.18 -5.91
C GLN A 180 6.18 -15.83 -6.44
N LEU A 181 6.33 -14.82 -5.59
CA LEU A 181 6.85 -13.50 -5.96
C LEU A 181 8.29 -13.58 -6.48
N VAL A 182 9.16 -14.37 -5.82
CA VAL A 182 10.56 -14.52 -6.25
C VAL A 182 10.73 -15.49 -7.44
N SER A 183 9.69 -16.23 -7.81
CA SER A 183 9.74 -17.21 -8.90
C SER A 183 9.03 -16.71 -10.16
N ARG A 184 7.77 -16.30 -10.02
CA ARG A 184 6.89 -15.87 -11.12
C ARG A 184 5.98 -14.72 -10.66
N PRO A 185 6.52 -13.51 -10.44
CA PRO A 185 5.76 -12.37 -9.92
C PRO A 185 4.65 -11.88 -10.86
N GLN A 186 4.76 -12.14 -12.17
CA GLN A 186 3.80 -11.70 -13.21
C GLN A 186 2.40 -12.35 -13.07
N GLN A 187 2.24 -13.26 -12.11
CA GLN A 187 0.96 -13.89 -11.83
C GLN A 187 0.04 -13.04 -10.94
N PHE A 188 0.62 -12.08 -10.24
CA PHE A 188 -0.09 -11.15 -9.36
C PHE A 188 -0.49 -9.91 -10.14
N ASP A 189 -1.59 -9.31 -9.73
CA ASP A 189 -2.17 -8.11 -10.33
C ASP A 189 -2.48 -7.12 -9.20
N VAL A 190 -3.57 -7.36 -8.45
CA VAL A 190 -3.85 -6.62 -7.21
C VAL A 190 -3.66 -7.53 -6.00
N MET A 191 -2.98 -7.06 -4.97
CA MET A 191 -2.77 -7.80 -3.73
C MET A 191 -3.31 -7.00 -2.55
N VAL A 192 -4.16 -7.62 -1.72
CA VAL A 192 -4.75 -6.99 -0.53
C VAL A 192 -4.34 -7.80 0.69
N MET A 193 -3.81 -7.13 1.72
CA MET A 193 -3.29 -7.83 2.90
C MET A 193 -3.31 -7.00 4.18
N PRO A 194 -3.29 -7.66 5.36
CA PRO A 194 -3.09 -7.02 6.64
C PRO A 194 -1.76 -6.28 6.75
N ASN A 195 -1.62 -5.48 7.80
CA ASN A 195 -0.52 -4.54 8.00
C ASN A 195 0.88 -5.18 7.96
N LEU A 196 1.11 -6.23 8.77
CA LEU A 196 2.40 -6.91 8.85
C LEU A 196 2.82 -7.55 7.52
N TYR A 197 1.94 -8.32 6.90
CA TYR A 197 2.23 -9.00 5.63
C TYR A 197 2.41 -7.98 4.50
N GLY A 198 1.65 -6.89 4.54
CA GLY A 198 1.81 -5.71 3.70
C GLY A 198 3.25 -5.23 3.68
N ASN A 199 3.83 -5.01 4.86
CA ASN A 199 5.19 -4.52 4.97
C ASN A 199 6.23 -5.45 4.31
N ILE A 200 6.08 -6.77 4.48
CA ILE A 200 7.00 -7.76 3.92
C ILE A 200 6.86 -7.81 2.40
N VAL A 201 5.63 -7.96 1.89
CA VAL A 201 5.37 -8.09 0.46
C VAL A 201 5.73 -6.80 -0.30
N ASN A 202 5.48 -5.63 0.30
CA ASN A 202 5.90 -4.34 -0.25
C ASN A 202 7.42 -4.30 -0.50
N ASN A 203 8.22 -4.69 0.49
CA ASN A 203 9.68 -4.68 0.38
C ASN A 203 10.19 -5.72 -0.63
N VAL A 204 9.59 -6.91 -0.67
CA VAL A 204 9.90 -7.92 -1.70
C VAL A 204 9.63 -7.35 -3.09
N CYS A 205 8.44 -6.81 -3.34
CA CYS A 205 8.07 -6.28 -4.65
C CYS A 205 8.93 -5.07 -5.05
N ALA A 206 9.25 -4.18 -4.11
CA ALA A 206 10.17 -3.07 -4.36
C ALA A 206 11.55 -3.58 -4.79
N GLY A 207 12.09 -4.60 -4.12
CA GLY A 207 13.34 -5.26 -4.51
C GLY A 207 13.29 -5.88 -5.91
N LEU A 208 12.15 -6.48 -6.29
CA LEU A 208 11.98 -7.10 -7.61
C LEU A 208 12.04 -6.11 -8.77
N VAL A 209 11.63 -4.85 -8.53
CA VAL A 209 11.58 -3.79 -9.58
C VAL A 209 12.75 -2.81 -9.53
N GLY A 210 13.74 -3.04 -8.66
CA GLY A 210 15.01 -2.30 -8.64
C GLY A 210 15.32 -1.56 -7.34
N GLY A 211 14.47 -1.70 -6.32
CA GLY A 211 14.70 -1.22 -4.96
C GLY A 211 13.74 -0.10 -4.53
N PRO A 212 13.80 0.30 -3.24
CA PRO A 212 12.85 1.23 -2.62
C PRO A 212 12.91 2.65 -3.20
N GLY A 213 14.03 3.06 -3.80
CA GLY A 213 14.18 4.39 -4.41
C GLY A 213 13.37 4.60 -5.69
N LEU A 214 12.78 3.54 -6.25
CA LEU A 214 12.02 3.61 -7.51
C LEU A 214 10.50 3.49 -7.32
N VAL A 215 10.07 3.15 -6.10
CA VAL A 215 8.67 2.81 -5.84
C VAL A 215 8.04 3.92 -5.00
N PRO A 216 6.99 4.59 -5.52
CA PRO A 216 6.20 5.54 -4.75
C PRO A 216 5.17 4.79 -3.89
N GLY A 217 4.86 5.36 -2.73
CA GLY A 217 3.78 4.93 -1.84
C GLY A 217 2.78 6.07 -1.61
N ALA A 218 1.52 5.69 -1.40
CA ALA A 218 0.48 6.62 -1.01
C ALA A 218 -0.34 6.04 0.14
N ASN A 219 -0.68 6.86 1.12
CA ASN A 219 -1.55 6.50 2.23
C ASN A 219 -2.84 7.31 2.10
N TYR A 220 -3.97 6.62 2.00
CA TYR A 220 -5.27 7.22 1.82
C TYR A 220 -6.12 6.97 3.06
N GLY A 221 -6.76 8.03 3.54
CA GLY A 221 -7.89 7.98 4.46
C GLY A 221 -9.17 8.44 3.76
N HIS A 222 -10.23 8.66 4.52
CA HIS A 222 -11.48 9.19 3.97
C HIS A 222 -11.32 10.64 3.47
N ASP A 223 -10.71 11.49 4.30
CA ASP A 223 -10.59 12.94 4.05
C ASP A 223 -9.19 13.38 3.63
N TYR A 224 -8.17 12.52 3.82
CA TYR A 224 -6.76 12.89 3.72
C TYR A 224 -5.95 11.95 2.84
N ALA A 225 -4.90 12.48 2.20
CA ALA A 225 -3.93 11.70 1.45
C ALA A 225 -2.48 12.12 1.73
N VAL A 226 -1.60 11.16 2.01
CA VAL A 226 -0.18 11.40 2.27
C VAL A 226 0.68 10.55 1.35
N PHE A 227 1.48 11.22 0.52
CA PHE A 227 2.40 10.60 -0.44
C PHE A 227 3.81 10.51 0.15
N GLU A 228 4.47 9.36 -0.05
CA GLU A 228 5.82 9.09 0.44
C GLU A 228 6.57 8.08 -0.45
N THR A 229 7.86 7.86 -0.19
CA THR A 229 8.57 6.70 -0.73
C THR A 229 8.13 5.43 -0.01
N VAL A 230 8.29 4.25 -0.63
CA VAL A 230 8.04 2.98 0.08
C VAL A 230 8.84 2.93 1.38
N SER A 231 8.13 2.60 2.47
CA SER A 231 8.63 2.48 3.84
C SER A 231 8.14 1.19 4.47
#